data_AF-A0A962ZXF7-F1
#
_entry.id   AF-A0A962ZXF7-F1
#
_cell.length_a   1.000
_cell.length_b   1.000
_cell.length_c   1.000
_cell.angle_alpha   90.00
_cell.angle_beta   90.00
_cell.angle_gamma   90.00
#
_symmetry.space_group_name_H-M   'P 1'
#
loop_
_entity.id
_entity.type
_entity.pdbx_description
1 polymer ?
#
loop_
_entity_poly.entity_id
_entity_poly.type
_entity_poly.pdbx_seq_one_letter_code
_entity_poly.pdbx_strand_id
1 'polypeptide(L)'
;DLFGIAVIGIEPGNIRTPIWEKATVAASRFPDTAYAPYMAKVPQLLAAMSRKAAPVELVSRTIHKAITAPRPKTRYPLTPLWRIARMGTDRMLDRLTRAAMGFR
;
A
#
# COMPACT_ATOMS: atom_id res chain seq x y z
N ASP A 1 -11.78 -23.90 -10.56
CA ASP A 1 -10.80 -23.51 -11.60
C ASP A 1 -10.16 -24.81 -12.11
N LEU A 2 -9.19 -24.74 -13.02
CA LEU A 2 -8.59 -25.92 -13.64
C LEU A 2 -7.84 -26.84 -12.65
N PHE A 3 -7.45 -26.32 -11.47
CA PHE A 3 -6.60 -27.02 -10.49
C PHE A 3 -7.22 -27.18 -9.10
N GLY A 4 -8.42 -26.65 -8.86
CA GLY A 4 -9.07 -26.63 -7.54
C GLY A 4 -8.45 -25.63 -6.55
N ILE A 5 -7.65 -24.66 -7.00
CA ILE A 5 -6.92 -23.73 -6.12
C ILE A 5 -7.57 -22.35 -6.16
N ALA A 6 -8.06 -21.90 -5.00
CA ALA A 6 -8.55 -20.54 -4.84
C ALA A 6 -7.41 -19.57 -4.51
N VAL A 7 -7.21 -18.56 -5.37
CA VAL A 7 -6.27 -17.46 -5.12
C VAL A 7 -7.04 -16.21 -4.70
N ILE A 8 -6.64 -15.61 -3.58
CA ILE A 8 -7.30 -14.45 -2.97
C ILE A 8 -6.29 -13.35 -2.71
N GLY A 9 -6.53 -12.16 -3.27
CA GLY A 9 -5.77 -10.94 -2.97
C GLY A 9 -6.39 -10.16 -1.81
N ILE A 10 -5.59 -9.90 -0.77
CA ILE A 10 -5.95 -8.95 0.30
C ILE A 10 -5.15 -7.66 0.05
N GLU A 11 -5.84 -6.54 -0.11
CA GLU A 11 -5.22 -5.29 -0.56
C GLU A 11 -5.37 -4.21 0.51
N PRO A 12 -4.44 -4.19 1.48
CA PRO A 12 -4.44 -3.19 2.53
C PRO A 12 -3.94 -1.83 2.02
N GLY A 13 -4.32 -0.78 2.77
CA GLY A 13 -3.61 0.49 2.75
C GLY A 13 -2.44 0.46 3.73
N ASN A 14 -2.12 1.61 4.32
CA ASN A 14 -1.11 1.70 5.36
C ASN A 14 -1.56 0.90 6.60
N ILE A 15 -0.79 -0.10 7.00
CA ILE A 15 -1.05 -0.90 8.21
C ILE A 15 0.06 -0.65 9.22
N ARG A 16 -0.31 -0.54 10.49
CA ARG A 16 0.61 -0.31 11.60
C ARG A 16 1.41 -1.58 11.92
N THR A 17 2.48 -1.81 11.17
CA THR A 17 3.44 -2.90 11.41
C THR A 17 4.85 -2.34 11.57
N PRO A 18 5.78 -3.09 12.20
CA PRO A 18 7.18 -2.65 12.33
C PRO A 18 7.96 -2.55 11.01
N ILE A 19 7.39 -2.96 9.85
CA ILE A 19 8.11 -2.93 8.57
C ILE A 19 8.57 -1.53 8.17
N TRP A 20 7.83 -0.50 8.60
CA TRP A 20 8.10 0.90 8.28
C TRP A 20 9.35 1.44 8.98
N GLU A 21 9.76 0.85 10.11
CA GLU A 21 10.99 1.21 10.82
C GLU A 21 12.25 0.86 10.01
N LYS A 22 12.17 -0.12 9.11
CA LYS A 22 13.28 -0.47 8.21
C LYS A 22 13.45 0.53 7.06
N ALA A 23 12.37 1.22 6.69
CA ALA A 23 12.36 2.08 5.50
C ALA A 23 13.10 3.42 5.74
N THR A 24 13.20 3.89 6.98
CA THR A 24 14.00 5.08 7.34
C THR A 24 15.50 4.84 7.13
N VAL A 25 15.99 3.63 7.39
CA VAL A 25 17.39 3.23 7.17
C VAL A 25 17.75 3.20 5.67
N ALA A 26 16.78 2.89 4.81
CA ALA A 26 16.99 2.86 3.36
C ALA A 26 17.08 4.27 2.74
N ALA A 27 16.53 5.30 3.39
CA ALA A 27 16.43 6.66 2.84
C ALA A 27 17.80 7.36 2.67
N SER A 28 18.84 6.93 3.39
CA SER A 28 20.19 7.53 3.29
C SER A 28 21.14 6.78 2.35
N ARG A 29 20.68 5.70 1.69
CA ARG A 29 21.54 4.75 0.99
C ARG A 29 22.02 5.20 -0.40
N PHE A 30 21.47 6.28 -0.95
CA PHE A 30 21.71 6.71 -2.33
C PHE A 30 21.97 8.23 -2.49
N PRO A 31 22.95 8.80 -1.76
CA PRO A 31 23.15 10.26 -1.68
C PRO A 31 23.59 10.90 -3.00
N ASP A 32 24.36 10.19 -3.84
CA ASP A 32 24.94 10.75 -5.08
C ASP A 32 24.17 10.31 -6.34
N THR A 33 22.90 10.00 -6.19
CA THR A 33 22.05 9.54 -7.30
C THR A 33 20.93 10.54 -7.59
N ALA A 34 20.33 10.43 -8.79
CA ALA A 34 19.10 11.16 -9.11
C ALA A 34 17.95 10.88 -8.12
N TYR A 35 18.05 9.83 -7.30
CA TYR A 35 17.06 9.48 -6.28
C TYR A 35 17.22 10.22 -4.96
N ALA A 36 18.38 10.83 -4.69
CA ALA A 36 18.68 11.54 -3.45
C ALA A 36 17.58 12.55 -3.02
N PRO A 37 17.09 13.47 -3.89
CA PRO A 37 16.06 14.42 -3.49
C PRO A 37 14.70 13.77 -3.17
N TYR A 38 14.43 12.59 -3.73
CA TYR A 38 13.21 11.83 -3.45
C TYR A 38 13.34 11.05 -2.13
N MET A 39 14.52 10.45 -1.89
CA MET A 39 14.80 9.70 -0.67
C MET A 39 14.80 10.60 0.58
N ALA A 40 15.21 11.86 0.45
CA ALA A 40 15.11 12.85 1.54
C ALA A 40 13.67 13.08 2.05
N LYS A 41 12.65 12.75 1.24
CA LYS A 41 11.22 12.92 1.61
C LYS A 41 10.62 11.68 2.29
N VAL A 42 11.28 10.53 2.19
CA VAL A 42 10.79 9.25 2.73
C VAL A 42 10.47 9.33 4.23
N PRO A 43 11.29 9.94 5.11
CA PRO A 43 10.97 10.01 6.53
C PRO A 43 9.64 10.74 6.81
N GLN A 44 9.39 11.85 6.11
CA GLN A 44 8.14 12.61 6.26
C GLN A 44 6.93 11.82 5.74
N LEU A 45 7.09 11.12 4.61
CA LEU A 45 6.07 10.25 4.05
C LEU A 45 5.71 9.11 5.02
N LEU A 46 6.72 8.42 5.56
CA LEU A 46 6.53 7.34 6.53
C LEU A 46 5.82 7.85 7.79
N ALA A 47 6.21 9.00 8.33
CA ALA A 47 5.53 9.61 9.47
C ALA A 47 4.05 9.91 9.18
N ALA A 48 3.74 10.42 7.98
CA ALA A 48 2.36 10.66 7.55
C ALA A 48 1.56 9.35 7.38
N MET A 49 2.18 8.31 6.82
CA MET A 49 1.58 6.99 6.65
C MET A 49 1.29 6.34 8.01
N SER A 50 2.24 6.39 8.94
CA SER A 50 2.11 5.83 10.29
C SER A 50 0.96 6.46 11.08
N ARG A 51 0.77 7.79 10.99
CA ARG A 51 -0.36 8.49 11.65
C ARG A 51 -1.73 8.02 11.15
N LYS A 52 -1.83 7.65 9.87
CA LYS A 52 -3.07 7.19 9.24
C LYS A 52 -3.16 5.66 9.14
N ALA A 53 -2.21 4.93 9.73
CA ALA A 53 -2.11 3.49 9.57
C ALA A 53 -3.21 2.77 10.35
N ALA A 54 -3.91 1.87 9.65
CA ALA A 54 -4.92 1.02 10.22
C ALA A 54 -4.30 -0.06 11.12
N PRO A 55 -5.04 -0.57 12.13
CA PRO A 55 -4.60 -1.67 12.97
C PRO A 55 -4.45 -2.96 12.15
N VAL A 56 -3.54 -3.84 12.57
CA VAL A 56 -3.25 -5.14 11.90
C VAL A 56 -4.50 -6.03 11.86
N GLU A 57 -5.36 -5.89 12.87
CA GLU A 57 -6.61 -6.62 13.03
C GLU A 57 -7.58 -6.41 11.86
N LEU A 58 -7.48 -5.29 11.13
CA LEU A 58 -8.24 -5.07 9.90
C LEU A 58 -7.90 -6.13 8.85
N VAL A 59 -6.60 -6.42 8.68
CA VAL A 59 -6.11 -7.40 7.72
C VAL A 59 -6.42 -8.81 8.19
N SER A 60 -6.12 -9.13 9.46
CA SER A 60 -6.33 -10.49 9.98
C SER A 60 -7.81 -10.90 9.96
N ARG A 61 -8.73 -10.00 10.31
CA ARG A 61 -10.18 -10.26 10.19
C ARG A 61 -10.61 -10.47 8.75
N THR A 62 -10.03 -9.74 7.80
CA THR A 62 -10.35 -9.92 6.37
C THR A 62 -9.84 -11.26 5.86
N ILE A 63 -8.62 -11.65 6.25
CA ILE A 63 -8.08 -12.98 5.94
C ILE A 63 -9.01 -14.06 6.47
N HIS A 64 -9.37 -14.00 7.75
CA HIS A 64 -10.30 -14.95 8.37
C HIS A 64 -11.62 -15.04 7.62
N LYS A 65 -12.23 -13.89 7.28
CA LYS A 65 -13.45 -13.84 6.47
C LYS A 65 -13.28 -14.48 5.09
N ALA A 66 -12.14 -14.25 4.44
CA ALA A 66 -11.89 -14.76 3.11
C ALA A 66 -11.73 -16.29 3.12
N ILE A 67 -10.95 -16.84 4.05
CA ILE A 67 -10.70 -18.28 4.12
C ILE A 67 -11.90 -19.09 4.64
N THR A 68 -12.81 -18.45 5.38
CA THR A 68 -14.03 -19.09 5.92
C THR A 68 -15.26 -18.92 5.03
N ALA A 69 -15.18 -18.12 3.96
CA ALA A 69 -16.33 -17.88 3.09
C ALA A 69 -16.64 -19.12 2.24
N PRO A 70 -17.92 -19.55 2.13
CA PRO A 70 -18.30 -20.65 1.23
C PRO A 70 -17.98 -20.38 -0.25
N ARG A 71 -17.98 -19.09 -0.63
CA ARG A 71 -17.59 -18.60 -1.96
C ARG A 71 -16.78 -17.31 -1.79
N PRO A 72 -15.45 -17.39 -1.59
CA PRO A 72 -14.63 -16.21 -1.37
C PRO A 72 -14.56 -15.34 -2.63
N LYS A 73 -14.41 -14.03 -2.44
CA LYS A 73 -14.07 -13.12 -3.53
C LYS A 73 -12.60 -13.29 -3.88
N THR A 74 -12.24 -13.06 -5.14
CA THR A 74 -10.83 -13.08 -5.57
C THR A 74 -10.02 -11.91 -5.02
N ARG A 75 -10.67 -10.80 -4.62
CA ARG A 75 -10.03 -9.59 -4.12
C ARG A 75 -10.82 -8.94 -2.98
N TYR A 76 -10.11 -8.50 -1.95
CA TYR A 76 -10.64 -7.75 -0.81
C TYR A 76 -9.84 -6.43 -0.61
N PRO A 77 -10.20 -5.36 -1.35
CA PRO A 77 -9.63 -4.05 -1.12
C PRO A 77 -10.12 -3.45 0.20
N LEU A 78 -9.17 -3.04 1.03
CA LEU A 78 -9.44 -2.45 2.35
C LEU A 78 -9.40 -0.92 2.34
N THR A 79 -9.15 -0.33 1.18
CA THR A 79 -9.20 1.12 0.97
C THR A 79 -10.02 1.47 -0.27
N PRO A 80 -10.66 2.65 -0.30
CA PRO A 80 -11.37 3.12 -1.49
C PRO A 80 -10.42 3.43 -2.65
N LEU A 81 -9.11 3.62 -2.37
CA LEU A 81 -8.12 4.02 -3.37
C LEU A 81 -8.04 3.02 -4.53
N TRP A 82 -8.16 1.72 -4.27
CA TRP A 82 -8.16 0.71 -5.34
C TRP A 82 -9.31 0.91 -6.33
N ARG A 83 -10.50 1.26 -5.83
CA ARG A 83 -11.67 1.53 -6.68
C ARG A 83 -11.47 2.80 -7.50
N ILE A 84 -10.92 3.84 -6.89
CA ILE A 84 -10.62 5.11 -7.56
C ILE A 84 -9.55 4.91 -8.64
N ALA A 85 -8.48 4.19 -8.33
CA ALA A 85 -7.41 3.88 -9.27
C ALA A 85 -7.92 3.12 -10.50
N ARG A 86 -8.96 2.29 -10.35
CA ARG A 86 -9.60 1.57 -11.46
C ARG A 86 -10.49 2.43 -12.35
N MET A 87 -10.88 3.63 -11.92
CA MET A 87 -11.78 4.51 -12.67
C MET A 87 -11.03 5.59 -13.47
N GLY A 88 -9.77 5.85 -13.12
CA GLY A 88 -8.95 6.88 -13.76
C GLY A 88 -8.10 6.36 -14.91
N THR A 89 -7.49 7.29 -15.66
CA THR A 89 -6.38 6.96 -16.57
C THR A 89 -5.06 6.89 -15.80
N ASP A 90 -4.10 6.11 -16.30
CA ASP A 90 -2.77 5.98 -15.69
C ASP A 90 -2.11 7.35 -15.47
N ARG A 91 -2.24 8.27 -16.44
CA ARG A 91 -1.72 9.64 -16.34
C ARG A 91 -2.33 10.43 -15.19
N MET A 92 -3.61 10.24 -14.90
CA MET A 92 -4.28 10.90 -13.79
C MET A 92 -3.77 10.34 -12.46
N LEU A 93 -3.64 9.02 -12.36
CA LEU A 93 -3.09 8.36 -11.17
C LEU A 93 -1.64 8.78 -10.91
N ASP A 94 -0.83 8.89 -11.96
CA ASP A 94 0.56 9.35 -11.88
C ASP A 94 0.65 10.78 -11.34
N ARG A 95 -0.19 11.70 -11.82
CA ARG A 95 -0.22 13.09 -11.35
C ARG A 95 -0.61 13.17 -9.87
N LEU A 96 -1.63 12.42 -9.45
CA LEU A 96 -2.06 12.37 -8.05
C LEU A 96 -0.95 11.80 -7.16
N THR A 97 -0.29 10.75 -7.62
CA THR A 97 0.77 10.06 -6.89
C THR A 97 2.02 10.94 -6.75
N ARG A 98 2.45 11.62 -7.82
CA ARG A 98 3.52 12.61 -7.79
C ARG A 98 3.22 13.75 -6.82
N ALA A 99 2.01 14.31 -6.89
CA ALA A 99 1.58 15.37 -5.98
C ALA A 99 1.57 14.92 -4.52
N ALA A 100 1.03 13.73 -4.23
CA ALA A 100 0.96 13.17 -2.87
C ALA A 100 2.34 12.86 -2.27
N MET A 101 3.32 12.46 -3.10
CA MET A 101 4.71 12.25 -2.69
C MET A 101 5.54 13.55 -2.67
N GLY A 102 4.96 14.67 -3.09
CA GLY A 102 5.66 15.95 -3.22
C GLY A 102 6.75 15.93 -4.29
N PHE A 103 6.66 15.03 -5.27
CA PHE A 103 7.58 14.94 -6.40
C PHE A 103 7.06 15.90 -7.48
N ARG A 104 7.85 16.93 -7.79
CA ARG A 104 7.59 17.82 -8.94
C ARG A 104 8.19 17.20 -10.19
#